data_AF-A0A0Q7MYP6-F1
#
_entry.id   AF-A0A0Q7MYP6-F1
#
_cell.length_a   1.000
_cell.length_b   1.000
_cell.length_c   1.000
_cell.angle_alpha   90.00
_cell.angle_beta   90.00
_cell.angle_gamma   90.00
#
_symmetry.space_group_name_H-M   'P 1'
#
loop_
_entity.id
_entity.type
_entity.pdbx_description
1 polymer ?
#
loop_
_entity_poly.entity_id
_entity_poly.type
_entity_poly.pdbx_seq_one_letter_code
_entity_poly.pdbx_strand_id
1 'polypeptide(L)'
;MIGAVARSAFYELLALPLAFTRVRTRLRVPRLLLREPVGARHVSLGRCLIHSVLSGGLGLLGWFLAMLSVLVLVRGLAYPLVAADGYENSWGGPTLAGAWAVHAALGVLIAPVFVGSIALFGRLQLRVILTVLGGDRSWWAIPIVVVLAAAGGLFFVAWVHQI
;
A
#
# COMPACT_ATOMS: atom_id res chain seq x y z
N MET A 1 0.79 16.64 -11.45
CA MET A 1 1.41 15.67 -10.51
C MET A 1 0.43 14.63 -9.94
N ILE A 2 -0.77 15.03 -9.52
CA ILE A 2 -1.80 14.14 -8.91
C ILE A 2 -2.07 12.87 -9.75
N GLY A 3 -2.21 13.01 -11.07
CA GLY A 3 -2.47 11.86 -11.95
C GLY A 3 -1.38 10.78 -11.94
N ALA A 4 -0.11 11.14 -11.68
CA ALA A 4 0.96 10.14 -11.59
C ALA A 4 0.92 9.37 -10.27
N VAL A 5 0.66 10.07 -9.16
CA VAL A 5 0.51 9.46 -7.83
C VAL A 5 -0.66 8.50 -7.79
N ALA A 6 -1.81 8.91 -8.33
CA ALA A 6 -3.00 8.07 -8.41
C ALA A 6 -2.76 6.79 -9.22
N ARG A 7 -2.08 6.88 -10.36
CA ARG A 7 -1.73 5.70 -11.18
C ARG A 7 -0.76 4.76 -10.47
N SER A 8 0.22 5.30 -9.73
CA SER A 8 1.12 4.48 -8.92
C SER A 8 0.38 3.78 -7.78
N ALA A 9 -0.48 4.47 -7.05
CA ALA A 9 -1.27 3.84 -5.99
C ALA A 9 -2.21 2.77 -6.54
N PHE A 10 -2.87 3.04 -7.67
CA PHE A 10 -3.71 2.05 -8.32
C PHE A 10 -2.92 0.83 -8.80
N TYR A 11 -1.71 1.06 -9.33
CA TYR A 11 -0.83 -0.04 -9.72
C TYR A 11 -0.42 -0.91 -8.53
N GLU A 12 -0.15 -0.32 -7.36
CA GLU A 12 0.15 -1.07 -6.15
C GLU A 12 -1.00 -2.01 -5.76
N LEU A 13 -2.24 -1.51 -5.74
CA LEU A 13 -3.39 -2.33 -5.39
C LEU A 13 -3.63 -3.47 -6.40
N LEU A 14 -3.31 -3.23 -7.66
CA LEU A 14 -3.33 -4.27 -8.69
C LEU A 14 -2.14 -5.23 -8.61
N ALA A 15 -1.05 -4.87 -7.94
CA ALA A 15 0.16 -5.69 -7.91
C ALA A 15 -0.08 -7.06 -7.28
N LEU A 16 -0.91 -7.13 -6.23
CA LEU A 16 -1.26 -8.39 -5.56
C LEU A 16 -1.93 -9.41 -6.51
N PRO A 17 -3.06 -9.11 -7.18
CA PRO A 17 -3.62 -10.06 -8.14
C PRO A 17 -2.69 -10.28 -9.34
N LEU A 18 -1.97 -9.26 -9.80
CA LEU A 18 -1.03 -9.40 -10.92
C LEU A 18 0.14 -10.33 -10.63
N ALA A 19 0.59 -10.41 -9.37
CA ALA A 19 1.68 -11.27 -8.94
C ALA A 19 1.44 -12.75 -9.31
N PHE A 20 0.19 -13.17 -9.47
CA PHE A 20 -0.18 -14.55 -9.81
C PHE A 20 -0.60 -14.73 -11.28
N THR A 21 -0.60 -13.66 -12.08
CA THR A 21 -0.97 -13.72 -13.51
C THR A 21 0.20 -14.14 -14.39
N ARG A 22 -0.07 -14.35 -15.70
CA ARG A 22 0.96 -14.63 -16.71
C ARG A 22 1.94 -13.44 -16.85
N VAL A 23 3.21 -13.73 -17.14
CA VAL A 23 4.27 -12.72 -17.32
C VAL A 23 3.90 -11.63 -18.33
N ARG A 24 3.23 -12.00 -19.43
CA ARG A 24 2.74 -11.03 -20.42
C ARG A 24 1.82 -9.98 -19.79
N THR A 25 0.92 -10.39 -18.90
CA THR A 25 0.01 -9.49 -18.18
C THR A 25 0.77 -8.59 -17.20
N ARG A 26 1.68 -9.18 -16.42
CA ARG A 26 2.55 -8.45 -15.46
C ARG A 26 3.32 -7.32 -16.12
N LEU A 27 3.81 -7.52 -17.35
CA LEU A 27 4.55 -6.51 -18.10
C LEU A 27 3.64 -5.54 -18.86
N ARG A 28 2.42 -5.94 -19.23
CA ARG A 28 1.48 -5.10 -20.00
C ARG A 28 0.84 -4.02 -19.14
N VAL A 29 0.44 -4.35 -17.92
CA VAL A 29 -0.24 -3.39 -17.03
C VAL A 29 0.62 -2.15 -16.72
N PRO A 30 1.87 -2.25 -16.24
CA PRO A 30 2.68 -1.05 -15.98
C PRO A 30 2.96 -0.25 -17.25
N ARG A 31 3.10 -0.91 -18.41
CA ARG A 31 3.22 -0.22 -19.71
C ARG A 31 2.02 0.68 -20.02
N LEU A 32 0.81 0.19 -19.78
CA LEU A 32 -0.42 0.94 -20.07
C LEU A 32 -0.74 1.96 -18.97
N LEU A 33 -0.65 1.53 -17.72
CA LEU A 33 -1.07 2.31 -16.56
C LEU A 33 -0.04 3.36 -16.16
N LEU A 34 1.25 3.00 -16.13
CA LEU A 34 2.31 3.92 -15.72
C LEU A 34 2.96 4.63 -16.92
N ARG A 35 2.74 4.14 -18.15
CA ARG A 35 3.36 4.63 -19.40
C ARG A 35 4.87 4.44 -19.43
N GLU A 36 5.35 3.39 -18.76
CA GLU A 36 6.78 3.08 -18.65
C GLU A 36 7.15 1.94 -19.60
N PRO A 37 8.27 2.02 -20.36
CA PRO A 37 8.67 0.98 -21.29
C PRO A 37 9.24 -0.23 -20.55
N VAL A 38 8.37 -1.16 -20.15
CA VAL A 38 8.75 -2.41 -19.47
C VAL A 38 8.92 -3.56 -20.47
N GLY A 39 10.13 -4.07 -20.60
CA GLY A 39 10.49 -5.25 -21.40
C GLY A 39 10.92 -6.44 -20.54
N ALA A 40 11.05 -7.61 -21.16
CA ALA A 40 11.61 -8.80 -20.55
C ALA A 40 12.92 -9.16 -21.26
N ARG A 41 13.99 -9.42 -20.50
CA ARG A 41 15.29 -9.85 -21.06
C ARG A 41 15.68 -11.28 -20.68
N HIS A 42 15.29 -11.77 -19.50
CA HIS A 42 15.64 -13.12 -19.02
C HIS A 42 14.49 -13.75 -18.21
N VAL A 43 13.42 -14.17 -18.88
CA VAL A 43 12.29 -14.81 -18.20
C VAL A 43 12.65 -16.26 -17.89
N SER A 44 12.59 -16.60 -16.61
CA SER A 44 12.74 -17.97 -16.11
C SER A 44 11.72 -18.21 -14.99
N LEU A 45 11.39 -19.47 -14.73
CA LEU A 45 10.44 -19.84 -13.67
C LEU A 45 10.87 -19.29 -12.31
N GLY A 46 12.15 -19.40 -11.95
CA GLY A 46 12.69 -18.87 -10.70
C GLY A 46 12.51 -17.35 -10.57
N ARG A 47 12.80 -16.58 -11.63
CA ARG A 47 12.58 -15.12 -11.64
C ARG A 47 11.09 -14.76 -11.56
N CYS A 48 10.22 -15.55 -12.19
CA CYS A 48 8.78 -15.37 -12.08
C CYS A 48 8.29 -15.61 -10.65
N LEU A 49 8.79 -16.64 -9.98
CA LEU A 49 8.47 -16.95 -8.58
C LEU A 49 8.99 -15.85 -7.64
N ILE A 50 10.25 -15.43 -7.78
CA ILE A 50 10.82 -14.33 -6.99
C ILE A 50 9.99 -13.06 -7.16
N HIS A 51 9.64 -12.69 -8.40
CA HIS A 51 8.76 -11.56 -8.64
C HIS A 51 7.39 -11.74 -7.99
N SER A 52 6.76 -12.92 -8.10
CA SER A 52 5.46 -13.20 -7.49
C SER A 52 5.49 -13.03 -5.97
N VAL A 53 6.52 -13.54 -5.29
CA VAL A 53 6.68 -13.42 -3.84
C VAL A 53 6.89 -11.97 -3.43
N LEU A 54 7.84 -11.27 -4.06
CA LEU A 54 8.14 -9.87 -3.73
C LEU A 54 6.95 -8.95 -4.02
N SER A 55 6.35 -9.09 -5.20
CA SER A 55 5.22 -8.25 -5.64
C SER A 55 3.95 -8.55 -4.83
N GLY A 56 3.70 -9.82 -4.53
CA GLY A 56 2.59 -10.24 -3.69
C GLY A 56 2.72 -9.78 -2.24
N GLY A 57 3.91 -9.92 -1.64
CA GLY A 57 4.17 -9.46 -0.28
C GLY A 57 3.99 -7.95 -0.13
N LEU A 58 4.57 -7.16 -1.05
CA LEU A 58 4.38 -5.71 -1.04
C LEU A 58 2.93 -5.33 -1.36
N GLY A 59 2.29 -6.02 -2.31
CA GLY A 59 0.88 -5.81 -2.68
C GLY A 59 -0.07 -6.06 -1.52
N LEU A 60 0.19 -7.09 -0.71
CA LEU A 60 -0.59 -7.38 0.50
C LEU A 60 -0.45 -6.25 1.53
N LEU A 61 0.77 -5.74 1.72
CA LEU A 61 1.01 -4.56 2.55
C LEU A 61 0.28 -3.32 2.00
N GLY A 62 0.27 -3.10 0.69
CA GLY A 62 -0.48 -2.03 0.04
C GLY A 62 -1.98 -2.11 0.35
N TRP A 63 -2.58 -3.31 0.27
CA TRP A 63 -3.97 -3.55 0.65
C TRP A 63 -4.23 -3.33 2.13
N PHE A 64 -3.31 -3.75 3.01
CA PHE A 64 -3.42 -3.50 4.44
C PHE A 64 -3.41 -1.99 4.76
N LEU A 65 -2.52 -1.22 4.15
CA LEU A 65 -2.51 0.24 4.29
C LEU A 65 -3.78 0.90 3.73
N ALA A 66 -4.33 0.38 2.64
CA ALA A 66 -5.60 0.87 2.10
C ALA A 66 -6.75 0.65 3.08
N MET A 67 -6.82 -0.54 3.67
CA MET A 67 -7.78 -0.86 4.73
C MET A 67 -7.62 0.07 5.93
N LEU A 68 -6.39 0.29 6.43
CA LEU A 68 -6.13 1.21 7.54
C LEU A 68 -6.50 2.66 7.20
N SER A 69 -6.26 3.10 5.97
CA SER A 69 -6.67 4.41 5.47
C SER A 69 -8.18 4.61 5.51
N VAL A 70 -8.94 3.60 5.07
CA VAL A 70 -10.41 3.65 5.14
C VAL A 70 -10.85 3.62 6.61
N LEU A 71 -10.28 2.73 7.42
CA LEU A 71 -10.63 2.56 8.82
C LEU A 71 -10.43 3.85 9.62
N VAL A 72 -9.26 4.49 9.52
CA VAL A 72 -8.95 5.71 10.28
C VAL A 72 -9.82 6.88 9.82
N LEU A 73 -10.09 7.00 8.52
CA LEU A 73 -10.92 8.08 7.98
C LEU A 73 -12.37 7.92 8.41
N VAL A 74 -12.93 6.70 8.27
CA VAL A 74 -14.30 6.41 8.68
C VAL A 74 -14.46 6.58 10.19
N ARG A 75 -13.57 6.02 11.00
CA ARG A 75 -13.64 6.17 12.48
C ARG A 75 -13.48 7.62 12.93
N GLY A 76 -12.64 8.40 12.25
CA GLY A 76 -12.44 9.82 12.56
C GLY A 76 -13.68 10.65 12.23
N LEU A 77 -14.16 10.56 10.99
CA LEU A 77 -15.30 11.37 10.53
C LEU A 77 -16.63 10.93 11.17
N ALA A 78 -16.82 9.63 11.36
CA ALA A 78 -18.00 9.05 11.98
C ALA A 78 -17.83 8.83 13.50
N TYR A 79 -16.86 9.49 14.15
CA TYR A 79 -16.60 9.35 15.58
C TYR A 79 -17.88 9.44 16.46
N PRO A 80 -18.81 10.39 16.22
CA PRO A 80 -20.04 10.48 17.01
C PRO A 80 -20.98 9.28 16.88
N LEU A 81 -20.82 8.46 15.85
CA LEU A 81 -21.63 7.24 15.64
C LEU A 81 -20.96 6.00 16.26
N VAL A 82 -19.64 6.05 16.50
CA VAL A 82 -18.83 4.89 16.89
C VAL A 82 -18.45 4.93 18.38
N ALA A 83 -18.36 6.11 18.99
CA ALA A 83 -17.85 6.28 20.35
C ALA A 83 -18.59 7.38 21.15
N ALA A 84 -19.91 7.50 20.94
CA ALA A 84 -20.75 8.55 21.55
C ALA A 84 -20.79 8.52 23.08
N ASP A 85 -20.48 7.38 23.71
CA ASP A 85 -20.68 7.18 25.16
C ASP A 85 -19.37 7.29 25.97
N GLY A 86 -18.27 7.69 25.33
CA GLY A 86 -16.95 7.78 25.98
C GLY A 86 -16.10 8.97 25.55
N TYR A 87 -16.72 10.01 25.00
CA TYR A 87 -15.99 11.19 24.50
C TYR A 87 -15.38 12.03 25.62
N GLU A 88 -15.90 11.93 26.84
CA GLU A 88 -15.48 12.73 28.00
C GLU A 88 -14.02 12.49 28.37
N ASN A 89 -13.54 11.26 28.22
CA ASN A 89 -12.16 10.85 28.48
C ASN A 89 -11.31 10.74 27.20
N SER A 90 -11.85 11.12 26.06
CA SER A 90 -11.15 11.06 24.78
C SER A 90 -10.33 12.33 24.51
N TRP A 91 -9.37 12.26 23.59
CA TRP A 91 -8.67 13.46 23.15
C TRP A 91 -9.64 14.44 22.48
N GLY A 92 -9.70 15.67 23.00
CA GLY A 92 -10.66 16.70 22.57
C GLY A 92 -11.94 16.78 23.44
N GLY A 93 -12.14 15.87 24.41
CA GLY A 93 -13.18 16.00 25.43
C GLY A 93 -13.03 17.27 26.30
N PRO A 94 -14.02 17.61 27.16
CA PRO A 94 -15.15 16.79 27.58
C PRO A 94 -16.40 16.98 26.73
N THR A 95 -16.32 17.63 25.57
CA THR A 95 -17.48 17.78 24.67
C THR A 95 -17.37 16.84 23.47
N LEU A 96 -18.51 16.34 23.00
CA LEU A 96 -18.57 15.51 21.79
C LEU A 96 -17.98 16.25 20.57
N ALA A 97 -18.23 17.55 20.46
CA ALA A 97 -17.72 18.37 19.34
C ALA A 97 -16.19 18.45 19.34
N GLY A 98 -15.57 18.66 20.50
CA GLY A 98 -14.12 18.71 20.60
C GLY A 98 -13.47 17.34 20.34
N ALA A 99 -14.05 16.27 20.89
CA ALA A 99 -13.61 14.90 20.63
C ALA A 99 -13.70 14.57 19.14
N TRP A 100 -14.83 14.87 18.51
CA TRP A 100 -15.01 14.70 17.06
C TRP A 100 -13.97 15.49 16.27
N ALA A 101 -13.74 16.77 16.58
CA ALA A 101 -12.82 17.61 15.82
C ALA A 101 -11.40 17.02 15.79
N VAL A 102 -10.91 16.51 16.92
CA VAL A 102 -9.60 15.86 17.01
C VAL A 102 -9.55 14.59 16.16
N HIS A 103 -10.53 13.69 16.30
CA HIS A 103 -10.52 12.41 15.59
C HIS A 103 -10.76 12.57 14.09
N ALA A 104 -11.61 13.51 13.69
CA ALA A 104 -11.81 13.89 12.30
C ALA A 104 -10.52 14.45 11.68
N ALA A 105 -9.84 15.36 12.39
CA ALA A 105 -8.56 15.91 11.94
C ALA A 105 -7.49 14.82 11.79
N LEU A 106 -7.36 13.92 12.77
CA LEU A 106 -6.44 12.78 12.68
C LEU A 106 -6.77 11.88 11.48
N GLY A 107 -8.04 11.55 11.26
CA GLY A 107 -8.47 10.76 10.11
C GLY A 107 -8.10 11.43 8.77
N VAL A 108 -8.38 12.72 8.63
CA VAL A 108 -8.09 13.51 7.42
C VAL A 108 -6.58 13.67 7.18
N LEU A 109 -5.76 13.73 8.23
CA LEU A 109 -4.31 13.89 8.10
C LEU A 109 -3.59 12.56 7.86
N ILE A 110 -4.01 11.48 8.55
CA ILE A 110 -3.33 10.18 8.48
C ILE A 110 -3.70 9.42 7.20
N ALA A 111 -4.97 9.45 6.76
CA ALA A 111 -5.40 8.69 5.59
C ALA A 111 -4.59 9.04 4.31
N PRO A 112 -4.34 10.31 3.96
CA PRO A 112 -3.48 10.67 2.84
C PRO A 112 -2.04 10.18 2.97
N VAL A 113 -1.50 10.03 4.18
CA VAL A 113 -0.14 9.48 4.39
C VAL A 113 -0.09 8.01 3.99
N PHE A 114 -1.12 7.23 4.33
CA PHE A 114 -1.23 5.85 3.86
C PHE A 114 -1.39 5.78 2.34
N VAL A 115 -2.24 6.62 1.74
CA VAL A 115 -2.38 6.69 0.27
C VAL A 115 -1.05 7.08 -0.41
N GLY A 116 -0.31 8.03 0.15
CA GLY A 116 1.02 8.42 -0.33
C GLY A 116 2.02 7.27 -0.27
N SER A 117 1.98 6.47 0.81
CA SER A 117 2.82 5.29 1.00
C SER A 117 2.50 4.21 -0.03
N ILE A 118 1.22 3.95 -0.29
CA ILE A 118 0.75 3.03 -1.35
C ILE A 118 1.26 3.49 -2.73
N ALA A 119 1.22 4.80 -3.02
CA ALA A 119 1.76 5.33 -4.26
C ALA A 119 3.28 5.15 -4.39
N LEU A 120 4.02 5.28 -3.29
CA LEU A 120 5.46 5.00 -3.26
C LEU A 120 5.75 3.52 -3.53
N PHE A 121 4.96 2.62 -2.94
CA PHE A 121 5.07 1.18 -3.18
C PHE A 121 4.81 0.83 -4.65
N GLY A 122 3.83 1.46 -5.30
CA GLY A 122 3.60 1.25 -6.73
C GLY A 122 4.81 1.61 -7.60
N ARG A 123 5.61 2.61 -7.21
CA ARG A 123 6.89 2.90 -7.88
C ARG A 123 7.95 1.84 -7.59
N LEU A 124 7.95 1.30 -6.37
CA LEU A 124 8.84 0.21 -5.98
C LEU A 124 8.48 -1.10 -6.72
N GLN A 125 7.21 -1.41 -6.94
CA GLN A 125 6.75 -2.53 -7.79
C GLN A 125 7.32 -2.41 -9.21
N LEU A 126 7.31 -1.20 -9.78
CA LEU A 126 7.93 -0.96 -11.08
C LEU A 126 9.44 -1.25 -11.07
N ARG A 127 10.15 -0.90 -10.00
CA ARG A 127 11.58 -1.21 -9.86
C ARG A 127 11.83 -2.71 -9.71
N VAL A 128 10.99 -3.42 -8.98
CA VAL A 128 11.05 -4.88 -8.84
C VAL A 128 10.86 -5.55 -10.20
N ILE A 129 9.85 -5.15 -11.00
CA ILE A 129 9.63 -5.78 -12.30
C ILE A 129 10.79 -5.52 -13.27
N LEU A 130 11.33 -4.30 -13.29
CA LEU A 130 12.49 -3.95 -14.10
C LEU A 130 13.76 -4.72 -13.68
N THR A 131 13.97 -4.91 -12.38
CA THR A 131 15.14 -5.63 -11.85
C THR A 131 15.03 -7.13 -12.09
N VAL A 132 13.90 -7.74 -11.71
CA VAL A 132 13.75 -9.20 -11.69
C VAL A 132 13.47 -9.76 -13.08
N LEU A 133 12.62 -9.08 -13.88
CA LEU A 133 12.20 -9.55 -15.20
C LEU A 133 12.84 -8.76 -16.36
N GLY A 134 13.09 -7.45 -16.16
CA GLY A 134 13.66 -6.56 -17.18
C GLY A 134 15.19 -6.61 -17.29
N GLY A 135 15.89 -7.13 -16.28
CA GLY A 135 17.35 -7.20 -16.25
C GLY A 135 18.04 -5.87 -15.92
N ASP A 136 17.31 -4.88 -15.38
CA ASP A 136 17.89 -3.65 -14.85
C ASP A 136 18.70 -3.91 -13.56
N ARG A 137 19.71 -3.07 -13.28
CA ARG A 137 20.64 -3.23 -12.15
C ARG A 137 20.14 -2.57 -10.86
N SER A 138 18.82 -2.33 -10.72
CA SER A 138 18.20 -1.75 -9.53
C SER A 138 18.08 -2.77 -8.37
N TRP A 139 19.18 -3.49 -8.06
CA TRP A 139 19.22 -4.60 -7.09
C TRP A 139 18.78 -4.20 -5.68
N TRP A 140 18.94 -2.93 -5.31
CA TRP A 140 18.52 -2.35 -4.02
C TRP A 140 17.00 -2.46 -3.78
N ALA A 141 16.19 -2.57 -4.84
CA ALA A 141 14.75 -2.67 -4.69
C ALA A 141 14.33 -3.98 -3.98
N ILE A 142 15.09 -5.06 -4.19
CA ILE A 142 14.81 -6.36 -3.58
C ILE A 142 14.92 -6.33 -2.05
N PRO A 143 16.06 -5.94 -1.44
CA PRO A 143 16.17 -5.90 0.02
C PRO A 143 15.19 -4.92 0.66
N ILE A 144 14.89 -3.77 0.02
CA ILE A 144 13.87 -2.85 0.53
C ILE A 144 12.50 -3.53 0.57
N VAL A 145 12.08 -4.23 -0.50
CA VAL A 145 10.79 -4.93 -0.50
C VAL A 145 10.75 -6.04 0.54
N VAL A 146 11.84 -6.78 0.73
CA VAL A 146 11.90 -7.82 1.76
C VAL A 146 11.71 -7.22 3.15
N VAL A 147 12.42 -6.12 3.46
CA VAL A 147 12.30 -5.43 4.75
C VAL A 147 10.89 -4.88 4.94
N LEU A 148 10.32 -4.22 3.94
CA LEU A 148 8.96 -3.67 4.00
C LEU A 148 7.91 -4.77 4.20
N ALA A 149 8.01 -5.87 3.44
CA ALA A 149 7.08 -6.99 3.58
C ALA A 149 7.19 -7.65 4.97
N ALA A 150 8.41 -7.84 5.48
CA ALA A 150 8.63 -8.39 6.82
C ALA A 150 8.10 -7.45 7.92
N ALA A 151 8.47 -6.17 7.89
CA ALA A 151 8.00 -5.18 8.84
C ALA A 151 6.47 -4.99 8.77
N GLY A 152 5.92 -4.99 7.56
CA GLY A 152 4.48 -4.93 7.32
C GLY A 152 3.74 -6.17 7.86
N GLY A 153 4.30 -7.36 7.67
CA GLY A 153 3.77 -8.60 8.24
C GLY A 153 3.79 -8.60 9.77
N LEU A 154 4.90 -8.18 10.38
CA LEU A 154 5.00 -8.03 11.84
C LEU A 154 4.01 -6.99 12.37
N PHE A 155 3.88 -5.85 11.68
CA PHE A 155 2.92 -4.81 12.04
C PHE A 155 1.48 -5.31 11.93
N PHE A 156 1.14 -6.04 10.87
CA PHE A 156 -0.17 -6.66 10.71
C PHE A 156 -0.47 -7.64 11.86
N VAL A 157 0.46 -8.54 12.19
CA VAL A 157 0.30 -9.48 13.30
C VAL A 157 0.10 -8.73 14.62
N ALA A 158 0.94 -7.74 14.91
CA ALA A 158 0.82 -6.92 16.11
C ALA A 158 -0.53 -6.19 16.18
N TRP A 159 -1.02 -5.67 15.05
CA TRP A 159 -2.31 -5.00 14.95
C TRP A 159 -3.49 -5.96 15.18
N VAL A 160 -3.45 -7.18 14.61
CA VAL A 160 -4.49 -8.19 14.85
C VAL A 160 -4.55 -8.58 16.32
N HIS A 161 -3.41 -8.67 17.01
CA HIS A 161 -3.37 -8.97 18.45
C HIS A 161 -3.88 -7.82 19.35
N GLN A 162 -4.09 -6.62 18.80
CA GLN A 162 -4.66 -5.48 19.55
C GLN A 162 -6.20 -5.44 19.51
N ILE A 163 -6.83 -6.21 18.63
CA ILE A 163 -8.28 -6.28 18.45
C ILE A 163 -8.84 -7.36 19.37
#